data_AF-A0A328ZGB0-F1
#
_entry.id   AF-A0A328ZGB0-F1
#
_cell.length_a   1.000
_cell.length_b   1.000
_cell.length_c   1.000
_cell.angle_alpha   90.00
_cell.angle_beta   90.00
_cell.angle_gamma   90.00
#
_symmetry.space_group_name_H-M   'P 1'
#
loop_
_entity.id
_entity.type
_entity.pdbx_description
1 polymer ?
#
loop_
_entity_poly.entity_id
_entity_poly.type
_entity_poly.pdbx_seq_one_letter_code
_entity_poly.pdbx_strand_id
1 'polypeptide(L)'
;MKTSNETKKNPGANGNLIWRTMEKLRENRQSITRKVLGELTGLPYTIVDDHTSRWIDNGRLRRISDGVYELPEAVGEPRSISVTVLPNGTHVVEMGDEELRGTVEEMDTLGRLLQGGAMRYVALGNQHQVGAVVTEAYVRNRQLSDRISDLERALRAAQAVRKQQGGDHVQS
;
A
#
# COMPACT_ATOMS: atom_id res chain seq x y z
N MET A 1 25.73 -56.10 4.08
CA MET A 1 25.84 -55.52 5.44
C MET A 1 25.99 -54.02 5.28
N LYS A 2 25.03 -53.25 5.81
CA LYS A 2 24.97 -51.78 5.73
C LYS A 2 26.00 -51.17 6.68
N THR A 3 26.58 -50.04 6.33
CA THR A 3 26.69 -48.88 7.23
C THR A 3 26.82 -47.61 6.40
N SER A 4 25.68 -46.95 6.23
CA SER A 4 25.51 -45.60 5.71
C SER A 4 26.15 -44.60 6.68
N ASN A 5 27.00 -43.71 6.18
CA ASN A 5 27.70 -42.73 7.00
C ASN A 5 26.74 -41.60 7.39
N GLU A 6 26.48 -41.47 8.68
CA GLU A 6 25.55 -40.53 9.31
C GLU A 6 25.99 -39.08 9.11
N THR A 7 25.33 -38.35 8.22
CA THR A 7 25.33 -36.88 8.24
C THR A 7 24.23 -36.41 9.19
N LYS A 8 24.43 -36.55 10.50
CA LYS A 8 23.62 -35.82 11.49
C LYS A 8 24.05 -34.35 11.49
N LYS A 9 23.58 -33.61 10.48
CA LYS A 9 23.89 -32.20 10.24
C LYS A 9 22.92 -31.35 11.08
N ASN A 10 23.49 -30.51 11.95
CA ASN A 10 22.75 -29.70 12.92
C ASN A 10 21.68 -28.80 12.23
N PRO A 11 20.37 -28.97 12.50
CA PRO A 11 19.30 -28.26 11.78
C PRO A 11 19.42 -26.73 11.85
N GLY A 12 19.92 -26.20 12.97
CA GLY A 12 20.16 -24.76 13.13
C GLY A 12 21.26 -24.22 12.23
N ALA A 13 22.28 -25.03 11.93
CA ALA A 13 23.42 -24.61 11.10
C ALA A 13 23.04 -24.50 9.61
N ASN A 14 22.23 -25.44 9.11
CA ASN A 14 21.73 -25.40 7.74
C ASN A 14 20.76 -24.24 7.51
N GLY A 15 19.83 -24.01 8.45
CA GLY A 15 18.91 -22.87 8.41
C GLY A 15 19.66 -21.53 8.35
N ASN A 16 20.69 -21.35 9.20
CA ASN A 16 21.51 -20.14 9.19
C ASN A 16 22.28 -19.95 7.86
N LEU A 17 22.79 -21.03 7.26
CA LEU A 17 23.47 -20.98 5.97
C LEU A 17 22.52 -20.55 4.84
N ILE A 18 21.32 -21.14 4.79
CA ILE A 18 20.29 -20.80 3.79
C ILE A 18 19.90 -19.33 3.96
N TRP A 19 19.61 -18.89 5.18
CA TRP A 19 19.21 -17.52 5.47
C TRP A 19 20.26 -16.49 5.05
N ARG A 20 21.53 -16.69 5.42
CA ARG A 20 22.64 -15.82 5.00
C ARG A 20 22.80 -15.77 3.48
N THR A 21 22.56 -16.89 2.80
CA THR A 21 22.62 -16.95 1.34
C THR A 21 21.49 -16.13 0.72
N MET A 22 20.28 -16.21 1.28
CA MET A 22 19.14 -15.39 0.88
C MET A 22 19.41 -13.89 1.06
N GLU A 23 20.01 -13.49 2.19
CA GLU A 23 20.39 -12.09 2.45
C GLU A 23 21.40 -11.57 1.42
N LYS A 24 22.43 -12.35 1.09
CA LYS A 24 23.40 -12.01 0.04
C LYS A 24 22.77 -11.88 -1.33
N LEU A 25 21.84 -12.77 -1.69
CA LEU A 25 21.11 -12.69 -2.96
C LEU A 25 20.28 -11.40 -3.02
N ARG A 26 19.61 -11.03 -1.91
CA ARG A 26 18.86 -9.77 -1.79
C ARG A 26 19.77 -8.54 -1.94
N GLU A 27 20.90 -8.51 -1.24
CA GLU A 27 21.90 -7.42 -1.34
C GLU A 27 22.38 -7.22 -2.79
N ASN A 28 22.60 -8.33 -3.50
CA ASN A 28 23.00 -8.32 -4.91
C ASN A 28 21.82 -8.11 -5.88
N ARG A 29 20.60 -7.87 -5.39
CA ARG A 29 19.36 -7.73 -6.17
C ARG A 29 19.10 -8.92 -7.11
N GLN A 30 19.50 -10.11 -6.69
CA GLN A 30 19.29 -11.37 -7.43
C GLN A 30 18.01 -12.07 -6.95
N SER A 31 17.36 -12.79 -7.86
CA SER A 31 16.16 -13.56 -7.52
C SER A 31 16.51 -14.75 -6.63
N ILE A 32 15.76 -14.92 -5.54
CA ILE A 32 15.95 -15.99 -4.57
C ILE A 32 15.11 -17.18 -5.02
N THR A 33 15.75 -18.14 -5.67
CA THR A 33 15.07 -19.34 -6.16
C THR A 33 15.58 -20.59 -5.46
N ARG A 34 14.72 -21.61 -5.34
CA ARG A 34 15.06 -22.94 -4.81
C ARG A 34 16.31 -23.52 -5.46
N LYS A 35 16.42 -23.36 -6.79
CA LYS A 35 17.58 -23.82 -7.58
C LYS A 35 18.86 -23.12 -7.13
N VAL A 36 18.86 -21.78 -7.15
CA VAL A 36 20.04 -20.97 -6.76
C VAL A 36 20.44 -21.23 -5.31
N LEU A 37 19.46 -21.42 -4.42
CA LEU A 37 19.75 -21.77 -3.02
C LEU A 37 20.44 -23.13 -2.91
N GLY A 38 19.97 -24.17 -3.61
CA GLY A 38 20.64 -25.47 -3.61
C GLY A 38 22.05 -25.40 -4.20
N GLU A 39 22.24 -24.65 -5.29
CA GLU A 39 23.54 -24.46 -5.93
C GLU A 39 24.54 -23.74 -5.02
N LEU A 40 24.14 -22.62 -4.41
CA LEU A 40 25.05 -21.80 -3.59
C LEU A 40 25.28 -22.37 -2.18
N THR A 41 24.32 -23.09 -1.62
CA THR A 41 24.47 -23.70 -0.29
C THR A 41 25.02 -25.13 -0.34
N GLY A 42 24.98 -25.79 -1.51
CA GLY A 42 25.32 -27.20 -1.67
C GLY A 42 24.38 -28.15 -0.92
N LEU A 43 23.19 -27.68 -0.51
CA LEU A 43 22.23 -28.48 0.25
C LEU A 43 21.23 -29.18 -0.68
N PRO A 44 20.79 -30.40 -0.34
CA PRO A 44 19.68 -31.05 -1.04
C PRO A 44 18.42 -30.19 -0.99
N TYR A 45 17.64 -30.20 -2.07
CA TYR A 45 16.41 -29.42 -2.13
C TYR A 45 15.41 -29.77 -1.02
N THR A 46 15.38 -31.02 -0.56
CA THR A 46 14.53 -31.42 0.57
C THR A 46 14.83 -30.65 1.87
N ILE A 47 16.10 -30.33 2.12
CA ILE A 47 16.52 -29.54 3.28
C ILE A 47 16.17 -28.06 3.07
N VAL A 48 16.39 -27.55 1.86
CA VAL A 48 16.01 -26.18 1.51
C VAL A 48 14.49 -25.99 1.70
N ASP A 49 13.69 -26.91 1.18
CA ASP A 49 12.24 -26.85 1.23
C ASP A 49 11.69 -27.00 2.66
N ASP A 50 12.28 -27.85 3.50
CA ASP A 50 11.89 -27.98 4.91
C ASP A 50 12.09 -26.65 5.66
N HIS A 51 13.22 -25.98 5.44
CA HIS A 51 13.47 -24.68 6.05
C HIS A 51 12.61 -23.56 5.48
N THR A 52 12.47 -23.47 4.14
CA THR A 52 11.65 -22.42 3.52
C THR A 52 10.18 -22.57 3.84
N SER A 53 9.64 -23.81 3.90
CA SER A 53 8.24 -24.05 4.27
C SER A 53 7.96 -23.56 5.69
N ARG A 54 8.82 -23.90 6.66
CA ARG A 54 8.67 -23.41 8.04
C ARG A 54 8.74 -21.89 8.15
N TRP A 55 9.58 -21.23 7.35
CA TRP A 55 9.66 -19.76 7.33
C TRP A 55 8.48 -19.11 6.60
N ILE A 56 7.87 -19.79 5.64
CA ILE A 56 6.62 -19.34 5.04
C ILE A 56 5.49 -19.44 6.07
N ASP A 57 5.39 -20.57 6.76
CA ASP A 57 4.34 -20.82 7.76
C ASP A 57 4.38 -19.81 8.92
N ASN A 58 5.57 -19.36 9.32
CA ASN A 58 5.74 -18.37 10.39
C ASN A 58 5.86 -16.92 9.88
N GLY A 59 5.63 -16.66 8.59
CA GLY A 59 5.61 -15.32 8.00
C GLY A 59 6.98 -14.66 7.81
N ARG A 60 8.09 -15.36 8.10
CA ARG A 60 9.45 -14.85 7.92
C ARG A 60 9.90 -14.83 6.46
N LEU A 61 9.28 -15.62 5.58
CA LEU A 61 9.56 -15.70 4.15
C LEU A 61 8.24 -15.66 3.36
N ARG A 62 8.23 -15.02 2.18
CA ARG A 62 7.08 -15.04 1.27
C ARG A 62 7.38 -15.88 0.04
N ARG A 63 6.42 -16.69 -0.40
CA ARG A 63 6.47 -17.42 -1.68
C ARG A 63 5.79 -16.59 -2.76
N ILE A 64 6.52 -16.17 -3.78
CA ILE A 64 6.01 -15.36 -4.89
C ILE A 64 5.46 -16.23 -6.02
N SER A 65 6.20 -17.28 -6.37
CA SER A 65 5.79 -18.30 -7.32
C SER A 65 6.47 -19.62 -6.97
N ASP A 66 6.21 -20.69 -7.72
CA ASP A 66 6.76 -22.00 -7.37
C ASP A 66 8.29 -21.99 -7.37
N GLY A 67 8.87 -22.24 -6.19
CA GLY A 67 10.31 -22.20 -5.97
C GLY A 67 10.94 -20.80 -6.01
N VAL A 68 10.16 -19.72 -5.98
CA VAL A 68 10.66 -18.33 -5.89
C VAL A 68 10.23 -17.71 -4.57
N TYR A 69 11.21 -17.19 -3.85
CA TYR A 69 11.05 -16.66 -2.50
C TYR A 69 11.42 -15.18 -2.45
N GLU A 70 10.85 -14.50 -1.48
CA GLU A 70 11.17 -13.13 -1.17
C GLU A 70 11.32 -13.01 0.34
N LEU A 71 12.39 -12.37 0.80
CA LEU A 71 12.43 -11.91 2.18
C LEU A 71 11.55 -10.66 2.25
N PRO A 72 10.46 -10.68 3.04
CA PRO A 72 9.79 -9.44 3.39
C PRO A 72 10.85 -8.45 3.88
N GLU A 73 10.80 -7.20 3.42
CA GLU A 73 11.56 -6.15 4.08
C GLU A 73 11.17 -6.20 5.56
N ALA A 74 12.17 -6.33 6.43
CA ALA A 74 11.97 -5.98 7.82
C ALA A 74 11.77 -4.47 7.83
N VAL A 75 10.56 -4.03 7.49
CA VAL A 75 10.09 -2.72 7.92
C VAL A 75 10.11 -2.86 9.43
N GLY A 76 11.15 -2.30 10.06
CA GLY A 76 11.23 -2.27 11.51
C GLY A 76 9.90 -1.78 12.06
N GLU A 77 9.55 -2.21 13.27
CA GLU A 77 8.32 -1.72 13.91
C GLU A 77 8.28 -0.19 13.80
N PRO A 78 7.15 0.40 13.36
CA PRO A 78 7.02 1.84 13.25
C PRO A 78 7.52 2.52 14.53
N ARG A 79 8.56 3.34 14.39
CA ARG A 79 9.16 4.05 15.52
C ARG A 79 8.32 5.27 15.84
N SER A 80 8.28 5.66 17.11
CA SER A 80 7.71 6.96 17.48
C SER A 80 8.53 8.07 16.82
N ILE A 81 7.84 9.03 16.21
CA ILE A 81 8.45 10.20 15.55
C ILE A 81 7.87 11.46 16.16
N SER A 82 8.74 12.36 16.61
CA SER A 82 8.37 13.66 17.18
C SER A 82 9.26 14.76 16.60
N VAL A 83 8.71 15.98 16.56
CA VAL A 83 9.45 17.20 16.26
C VAL A 83 9.16 18.22 17.36
N THR A 84 10.21 18.73 18.00
CA THR A 84 10.12 19.72 19.08
C THR A 84 10.83 21.00 18.68
N VAL A 85 10.16 22.14 18.82
CA VAL A 85 10.77 23.47 18.66
C VAL A 85 11.29 23.93 20.03
N LEU A 86 12.59 24.19 20.13
CA LEU A 86 13.22 24.67 21.35
C LEU A 86 13.08 26.20 21.50
N PRO A 87 13.24 26.75 22.72
CA PRO A 87 13.10 28.20 22.95
C PRO A 87 14.05 29.09 22.12
N ASN A 88 15.19 28.56 21.68
CA ASN A 88 16.15 29.25 20.82
C ASN A 88 15.82 29.15 19.31
N GLY A 89 14.68 28.55 18.95
CA GLY A 89 14.23 28.36 17.56
C GLY A 89 14.84 27.15 16.84
N THR A 90 15.80 26.44 17.44
CA THR A 90 16.28 25.15 16.88
C THR A 90 15.21 24.07 17.04
N HIS A 91 15.28 23.05 16.19
CA HIS A 91 14.35 21.92 16.25
C HIS A 91 15.10 20.64 16.60
N VAL A 92 14.40 19.75 17.29
CA VAL A 92 14.83 18.38 17.57
C VAL A 92 13.85 17.42 16.91
N VAL A 93 14.34 16.58 16.02
CA VAL A 93 13.59 15.49 15.40
C VAL A 93 14.05 14.18 16.04
N GLU A 94 13.12 13.43 16.59
CA GLU A 94 13.40 12.14 17.25
C GLU A 94 12.72 11.02 16.47
N MET A 95 13.43 9.91 16.26
CA MET A 95 12.90 8.71 15.63
C MET A 95 13.42 7.45 16.33
N GLY A 96 12.65 6.95 17.30
CA GLY A 96 13.15 5.93 18.23
C GLY A 96 14.34 6.47 19.01
N ASP A 97 15.51 5.82 18.88
CA ASP A 97 16.75 6.21 19.58
C ASP A 97 17.61 7.23 18.79
N GLU A 98 17.17 7.63 17.61
CA GLU A 98 17.87 8.60 16.77
C GLU A 98 17.39 10.02 17.07
N GLU A 99 18.34 10.94 17.27
CA GLU A 99 18.07 12.37 17.47
C GLU A 99 18.80 13.18 16.39
N LEU A 100 18.06 14.05 15.71
CA LEU A 100 18.61 15.05 14.79
C LEU A 100 18.30 16.45 15.33
N ARG A 101 19.33 17.27 15.50
CA ARG A 101 19.19 18.70 15.83
C ARG A 101 19.47 19.54 14.62
N GLY A 102 18.54 20.43 14.30
CA GLY A 102 18.65 21.35 13.17
C GLY A 102 18.38 22.79 13.56
N THR A 103 19.07 23.71 12.89
CA THR A 103 18.73 25.13 12.87
C THR A 103 17.40 25.36 12.13
N VAL A 104 16.87 26.58 12.21
CA VAL A 104 15.64 26.96 11.48
C VAL A 104 15.81 26.75 9.97
N GLU A 105 16.97 27.11 9.40
CA GLU A 105 17.23 27.04 7.96
C GLU A 105 17.34 25.60 7.45
N GLU A 106 18.02 24.73 8.19
CA GLU A 106 18.13 23.30 7.87
C GLU A 106 16.76 22.62 7.91
N MET A 107 15.92 23.00 8.88
CA MET A 107 14.57 22.46 9.04
C MET A 107 13.59 22.98 7.99
N ASP A 108 13.71 24.25 7.56
CA ASP A 108 12.94 24.77 6.43
C ASP A 108 13.29 24.00 5.15
N THR A 109 14.58 23.77 4.91
CA THR A 109 15.06 22.98 3.78
C THR A 109 14.52 21.56 3.82
N LEU A 110 14.60 20.89 4.98
CA LEU A 110 14.05 19.55 5.19
C LEU A 110 12.53 19.53 4.93
N GLY A 111 11.80 20.51 5.44
CA GLY A 111 10.36 20.67 5.22
C GLY A 111 9.99 20.77 3.74
N ARG A 112 10.74 21.55 2.96
CA ARG A 112 10.53 21.66 1.50
C ARG A 112 10.76 20.34 0.78
N LEU A 113 11.79 19.57 1.16
CA LEU A 113 12.08 18.26 0.58
C LEU A 113 10.98 17.23 0.89
N LEU A 114 10.37 17.31 2.08
CA LEU A 114 9.33 16.39 2.53
C LEU A 114 7.91 16.79 2.08
N GLN A 115 7.72 18.00 1.55
CA GLN A 115 6.41 18.55 1.19
C GLN A 115 5.60 17.62 0.27
N GLY A 116 6.25 16.96 -0.71
CA GLY A 116 5.59 16.02 -1.62
C GLY A 116 4.99 14.80 -0.90
N GLY A 117 5.67 14.29 0.13
CA GLY A 117 5.16 13.21 0.98
C GLY A 117 3.99 13.66 1.85
N ALA A 118 4.10 14.84 2.45
CA ALA A 118 3.03 15.44 3.25
C ALA A 118 1.74 15.65 2.43
N MET A 119 1.87 16.14 1.19
CA MET A 119 0.72 16.32 0.30
C MET A 119 0.05 14.99 -0.07
N ARG A 120 0.82 13.92 -0.26
CA ARG A 120 0.26 12.58 -0.49
C ARG A 120 -0.50 12.05 0.71
N TYR A 121 0.02 12.25 1.92
CA TYR A 121 -0.65 11.84 3.17
C TYR A 121 -2.01 12.53 3.31
N VAL A 122 -2.04 13.86 3.12
CA VAL A 122 -3.29 14.65 3.15
C VAL A 122 -4.25 14.18 2.06
N ALA A 123 -3.76 13.97 0.84
CA ALA A 123 -4.60 13.48 -0.26
C ALA A 123 -5.25 12.12 0.06
N LEU A 124 -4.52 11.19 0.69
CA LEU A 124 -5.05 9.89 1.08
C LEU A 124 -6.14 10.00 2.16
N GLY A 125 -5.92 10.86 3.17
CA GLY A 125 -6.94 11.17 4.17
C GLY A 125 -8.20 11.76 3.54
N ASN A 126 -8.03 12.69 2.60
CA ASN A 126 -9.13 13.32 1.89
C ASN A 126 -9.86 12.35 0.95
N GLN A 127 -9.18 11.40 0.30
CA GLN A 127 -9.83 10.43 -0.61
C GLN A 127 -10.93 9.63 0.09
N HIS A 128 -10.71 9.23 1.35
CA HIS A 128 -11.73 8.52 2.12
C HIS A 128 -12.96 9.40 2.43
N GLN A 129 -12.77 10.69 2.67
CA GLN A 129 -13.86 11.62 2.97
C GLN A 129 -14.58 12.11 1.69
N VAL A 130 -13.84 12.36 0.62
CA VAL A 130 -14.37 12.83 -0.67
C VAL A 130 -15.18 11.74 -1.36
N GLY A 131 -14.82 10.45 -1.23
CA GLY A 131 -15.58 9.34 -1.80
C GLY A 131 -17.05 9.33 -1.35
N ALA A 132 -17.30 9.51 -0.06
CA ALA A 132 -18.66 9.56 0.49
C ALA A 132 -19.47 10.76 -0.03
N VAL A 133 -18.85 11.94 -0.07
CA VAL A 133 -19.48 13.17 -0.59
C VAL A 133 -19.78 13.07 -2.08
N VAL A 134 -18.87 12.46 -2.86
CA VAL A 134 -19.07 12.25 -4.30
C VAL A 134 -20.24 11.29 -4.56
N THR A 135 -20.33 10.17 -3.81
CA THR A 135 -21.47 9.26 -3.94
C THR A 135 -22.80 9.96 -3.61
N GLU A 136 -22.85 10.74 -2.53
CA GLU A 136 -24.05 11.51 -2.19
C GLU A 136 -24.40 12.53 -3.28
N ALA A 137 -23.40 13.25 -3.80
CA ALA A 137 -23.57 14.20 -4.89
C ALA A 137 -24.08 13.52 -6.17
N TYR A 138 -23.60 12.32 -6.50
CA TYR A 138 -24.10 11.53 -7.63
C TYR A 138 -25.57 11.16 -7.48
N VAL A 139 -25.98 10.67 -6.30
CA VAL A 139 -27.38 10.32 -6.01
C VAL A 139 -28.26 11.55 -6.13
N ARG A 140 -27.84 12.67 -5.54
CA ARG A 140 -28.60 13.93 -5.58
C ARG A 140 -28.71 14.49 -6.99
N ASN A 141 -27.63 14.45 -7.79
CA ASN A 141 -27.66 14.89 -9.18
C ASN A 141 -28.59 14.03 -10.05
N ARG A 142 -28.63 12.72 -9.82
CA ARG A 142 -29.57 11.84 -10.52
C ARG A 142 -31.02 12.21 -10.19
N GLN A 143 -31.34 12.39 -8.90
CA GLN A 143 -32.69 12.80 -8.47
C GLN A 143 -33.09 14.16 -9.06
N LEU A 144 -32.16 15.11 -9.12
CA LEU A 144 -32.41 16.41 -9.76
C LEU A 144 -32.68 16.25 -11.26
N SER A 145 -31.91 15.41 -11.95
CA SER A 145 -32.07 15.16 -13.38
C SER A 145 -33.42 14.51 -13.70
N ASP A 146 -33.84 13.53 -12.89
CA ASP A 146 -35.15 12.88 -13.02
C ASP A 146 -36.27 13.91 -12.82
N ARG A 147 -36.15 14.76 -11.79
CA ARG A 147 -37.14 15.79 -11.48
C ARG A 147 -37.24 16.87 -12.56
N ILE A 148 -36.12 17.26 -13.17
CA ILE A 148 -36.11 18.16 -14.33
C ILE A 148 -36.87 17.51 -15.50
N SER A 149 -36.59 16.24 -15.78
CA SER A 149 -37.26 15.51 -16.88
C SER A 149 -38.77 15.38 -16.68
N ASP A 150 -39.22 15.16 -15.44
CA ASP A 150 -40.64 15.14 -15.09
C ASP A 150 -41.30 16.51 -15.26
N LEU A 151 -40.64 17.57 -14.78
CA LEU A 151 -41.13 18.94 -14.94
C LEU A 151 -41.21 19.37 -16.41
N GLU A 152 -40.22 19.00 -17.23
CA GLU A 152 -40.25 19.25 -18.67
C GLU A 152 -41.42 18.53 -19.36
N ARG A 153 -41.70 17.28 -18.96
CA ARG A 153 -42.86 16.52 -19.47
C ARG A 153 -44.18 17.18 -19.07
N ALA A 154 -44.32 17.58 -17.81
CA ALA A 154 -45.50 18.28 -17.31
C ALA A 154 -45.72 19.62 -18.03
N LEU A 155 -44.65 20.39 -18.26
CA LEU A 155 -44.71 21.65 -18.99
C LEU A 155 -45.17 21.45 -20.44
N ARG A 156 -44.63 20.46 -21.15
CA ARG A 156 -45.06 20.13 -22.52
C ARG A 156 -46.53 19.72 -22.57
N ALA A 157 -46.99 18.92 -21.62
CA ALA A 157 -48.40 18.51 -21.52
C ALA A 157 -49.32 19.72 -21.27
N ALA A 158 -48.96 20.61 -20.34
CA ALA A 158 -49.73 21.83 -20.06
C ALA A 158 -49.78 22.78 -21.27
N GLN A 159 -48.67 22.92 -22.00
CA GLN A 159 -48.61 23.71 -23.23
C GLN A 159 -49.48 23.11 -24.35
N ALA A 160 -49.56 21.78 -24.47
CA ALA A 160 -50.42 21.10 -25.43
C ALA A 160 -51.92 21.33 -25.14
N VAL A 161 -52.33 21.20 -23.87
CA VAL A 161 -53.71 21.49 -23.44
C VAL A 161 -54.08 22.95 -23.70
N ARG A 162 -53.17 23.90 -23.41
CA ARG A 162 -53.40 25.33 -23.69
C ARG A 162 -53.58 25.62 -25.19
N LYS A 163 -52.83 24.94 -26.07
CA LYS A 163 -53.00 25.08 -27.52
C LYS A 163 -54.35 24.54 -28.01
N GLN A 164 -54.85 23.45 -27.41
CA GLN A 164 -56.17 22.90 -27.74
C GLN A 164 -57.30 23.85 -27.30
N GLN A 165 -57.20 24.42 -26.09
CA GLN A 165 -58.20 25.38 -25.59
C GLN A 165 -58.20 26.73 -26.32
N GLY A 166 -57.07 27.14 -26.91
CA GLY A 166 -56.98 28.35 -27.74
C GLY A 166 -57.49 28.18 -29.18
N GLY A 167 -57.71 26.95 -29.64
CA GLY A 167 -58.22 26.65 -30.99
C GLY A 167 -59.76 26.70 -31.10
N ASP A 168 -60.47 26.47 -30.01
CA ASP A 168 -61.94 26.37 -29.97
C ASP A 168 -62.67 27.74 -29.97
N HIS A 169 -61.95 28.87 -30.07
CA HIS A 169 -62.54 30.22 -30.05
C HIS A 169 -62.45 30.97 -31.39
N VAL A 170 -62.14 30.30 -32.50
CA VAL A 170 -62.00 30.97 -33.83
C VAL A 170 -63.05 30.53 -34.86
N GLN A 171 -64.07 29.77 -34.48
CA GLN A 171 -65.22 29.50 -35.36
C GLN A 171 -66.55 29.78 -34.67
N SER A 172 -67.02 31.02 -34.78
CA SER A 172 -68.43 31.42 -34.76
C SER A 172 -68.58 32.75 -35.49
#